data_AF-A0A6P5H622-F1
#
_entry.id   AF-A0A6P5H622-F1
#
_cell.length_a   1.000
_cell.length_b   1.000
_cell.length_c   1.000
_cell.angle_alpha   90.00
_cell.angle_beta   90.00
_cell.angle_gamma   90.00
#
_symmetry.space_group_name_H-M   'P 1'
#
loop_
_entity.id
_entity.type
_entity.pdbx_description
1 polymer ?
#
loop_
_entity_poly.entity_id
_entity_poly.type
_entity_poly.pdbx_seq_one_letter_code
_entity_poly.pdbx_strand_id
1 'polypeptide(L)'
;MKKILNRDHGYPLRAVVPGVIGARSVKWLDSIEIKEEECQGFFMQKDYKMFPPSVDWDNIDWSTRKPQMDFPVQSAICSLEDVDVVRQGKIKVAGYALSGGGRGIERVDISVDGGKTWVEAQRYQKTNVLYASDDMNSDKWAWVLFEAVVDIPEDAEIIAKAVDSAANVQPQNVDEVWNLRGILNTSWHRVQVRNASRVVANSSL
;
A
#
# COMPACT_ATOMS: atom_id res chain seq x y z
N MET A 1 -10.15 -26.36 -0.26
CA MET A 1 -9.44 -27.15 -1.30
C MET A 1 -8.01 -26.65 -1.42
N LYS A 2 -7.01 -27.55 -1.41
CA LYS A 2 -5.61 -27.18 -1.64
C LYS A 2 -5.36 -26.98 -3.14
N LYS A 3 -5.02 -25.73 -3.50
CA LYS A 3 -4.51 -25.26 -4.79
C LYS A 3 -3.12 -25.84 -5.12
N ILE A 4 -2.86 -26.38 -6.32
CA ILE A 4 -1.48 -26.44 -6.82
C ILE A 4 -1.04 -25.00 -7.18
N LEU A 5 0.22 -24.65 -6.91
CA LEU A 5 0.77 -23.34 -7.26
C LEU A 5 0.71 -23.13 -8.79
N ASN A 6 0.30 -21.94 -9.24
CA ASN A 6 0.26 -21.64 -10.67
C ASN A 6 1.66 -21.30 -11.21
N ARG A 7 1.89 -21.48 -12.52
CA ARG A 7 3.11 -21.10 -13.23
C ARG A 7 3.48 -19.63 -12.99
N ASP A 8 2.53 -18.71 -13.10
CA ASP A 8 2.81 -17.28 -12.87
C ASP A 8 3.24 -16.95 -11.44
N HIS A 9 2.79 -17.77 -10.49
CA HIS A 9 3.14 -17.66 -9.08
C HIS A 9 4.33 -18.51 -8.66
N GLY A 10 5.00 -19.19 -9.59
CA GLY A 10 6.27 -19.88 -9.33
C GLY A 10 6.18 -21.40 -9.22
N TYR A 11 5.21 -22.07 -9.84
CA TYR A 11 5.22 -23.54 -9.95
C TYR A 11 6.58 -24.06 -10.50
N PRO A 12 7.15 -25.15 -9.94
CA PRO A 12 6.58 -26.02 -8.92
C PRO A 12 6.76 -25.51 -7.50
N LEU A 13 7.71 -24.61 -7.26
CA LEU A 13 8.09 -24.17 -5.93
C LEU A 13 8.54 -22.70 -5.93
N ARG A 14 8.12 -21.97 -4.90
CA ARG A 14 8.56 -20.60 -4.64
C ARG A 14 8.96 -20.42 -3.18
N ALA A 15 9.77 -19.41 -2.92
CA ALA A 15 9.90 -18.84 -1.59
C ALA A 15 8.72 -17.90 -1.31
N VAL A 16 8.30 -17.86 -0.05
CA VAL A 16 7.40 -16.84 0.50
C VAL A 16 8.09 -16.30 1.74
N VAL A 17 8.39 -14.99 1.74
CA VAL A 17 9.06 -14.31 2.85
C VAL A 17 8.09 -13.28 3.44
N PRO A 18 7.32 -13.64 4.47
CA PRO A 18 6.29 -12.77 5.04
C PRO A 18 6.88 -11.48 5.63
N GLY A 19 6.14 -10.36 5.52
CA GLY A 19 6.57 -9.05 6.03
C GLY A 19 7.73 -8.41 5.27
N VAL A 20 8.14 -8.98 4.14
CA VAL A 20 9.23 -8.50 3.27
C VAL A 20 8.67 -8.19 1.90
N ILE A 21 9.31 -7.27 1.16
CA ILE A 21 8.89 -6.91 -0.19
C ILE A 21 8.83 -8.15 -1.11
N GLY A 22 7.90 -8.11 -2.07
CA GLY A 22 7.63 -9.23 -2.97
C GLY A 22 8.85 -9.72 -3.76
N ALA A 23 9.82 -8.83 -4.03
CA ALA A 23 11.05 -9.15 -4.76
C ALA A 23 11.90 -10.26 -4.10
N ARG A 24 11.77 -10.48 -2.79
CA ARG A 24 12.53 -11.51 -2.06
C ARG A 24 11.82 -12.87 -2.01
N SER A 25 10.56 -12.93 -2.44
CA SER A 25 9.79 -14.16 -2.58
C SER A 25 10.04 -14.78 -3.96
N VAL A 26 11.26 -15.31 -4.17
CA VAL A 26 11.71 -15.85 -5.47
C VAL A 26 10.77 -16.95 -5.98
N LYS A 27 10.34 -16.81 -7.24
CA LYS A 27 9.50 -17.78 -7.96
C LYS A 27 10.39 -18.73 -8.75
N TRP A 28 9.88 -19.95 -9.03
CA TRP A 28 10.59 -20.96 -9.84
C TRP A 28 11.95 -21.32 -9.23
N LEU A 29 11.93 -21.73 -7.95
CA LEU A 29 13.15 -22.08 -7.23
C LEU A 29 13.86 -23.27 -7.88
N ASP A 30 15.17 -23.12 -8.09
CA ASP A 30 16.07 -24.14 -8.64
C ASP A 30 17.03 -24.65 -7.56
N SER A 31 17.72 -23.75 -6.85
CA SER A 31 18.63 -24.07 -5.76
C SER A 31 18.39 -23.17 -4.53
N ILE A 32 18.86 -23.65 -3.37
CA ILE A 32 18.96 -22.87 -2.14
C ILE A 32 20.41 -22.97 -1.67
N GLU A 33 21.10 -21.84 -1.63
CA GLU A 33 22.51 -21.74 -1.27
C GLU A 33 22.66 -20.97 0.03
N ILE A 34 23.39 -21.55 0.98
CA ILE A 34 23.76 -20.89 2.23
C ILE A 34 25.14 -20.26 2.00
N LYS A 35 25.25 -18.95 2.24
CA LYS A 35 26.46 -18.16 2.04
C LYS A 35 26.72 -17.29 3.25
N GLU A 36 28.00 -16.94 3.47
CA GLU A 36 28.42 -16.03 4.54
C GLU A 36 28.02 -14.59 4.25
N GLU A 37 27.99 -14.21 2.97
CA GLU A 37 27.71 -12.86 2.50
C GLU A 37 26.34 -12.75 1.82
N GLU A 38 25.83 -11.52 1.72
CA GLU A 38 24.58 -11.25 0.99
C GLU A 38 24.67 -11.63 -0.50
N CYS A 39 23.53 -11.90 -1.12
CA CYS A 39 23.51 -12.26 -2.54
C CYS A 39 24.04 -11.11 -3.40
N GLN A 40 25.04 -11.42 -4.23
CA GLN A 40 25.68 -10.46 -5.14
C GLN A 40 24.91 -10.28 -6.46
N GLY A 41 23.70 -10.85 -6.58
CA GLY A 41 22.86 -10.76 -7.76
C GLY A 41 22.34 -9.35 -8.02
N PHE A 42 22.06 -9.05 -9.30
CA PHE A 42 21.65 -7.71 -9.76
C PHE A 42 20.48 -7.13 -8.95
N PHE A 43 19.39 -7.87 -8.76
CA PHE A 43 18.20 -7.39 -8.03
C PHE A 43 18.41 -7.20 -6.52
N MET A 44 19.53 -7.65 -5.95
CA MET A 44 19.90 -7.34 -4.57
C MET A 44 20.86 -6.16 -4.52
N GLN A 45 21.84 -6.12 -5.42
CA GLN A 45 22.92 -5.14 -5.39
C GLN A 45 22.61 -3.83 -6.11
N LYS A 46 21.85 -3.89 -7.20
CA LYS A 46 21.64 -2.81 -8.18
C LYS A 46 20.16 -2.52 -8.46
N ASP A 47 19.26 -2.99 -7.58
CA ASP A 47 17.84 -2.65 -7.61
C ASP A 47 17.21 -2.75 -6.22
N TYR A 48 15.95 -2.32 -6.07
CA TYR A 48 15.18 -2.40 -4.82
C TYR A 48 15.91 -1.81 -3.61
N LYS A 49 16.46 -0.60 -3.77
CA LYS A 49 17.09 0.19 -2.70
C LYS A 49 16.44 1.57 -2.63
N MET A 50 16.16 2.05 -1.42
CA MET A 50 15.51 3.35 -1.21
C MET A 50 16.56 4.47 -1.16
N PHE A 51 16.56 5.33 -2.17
CA PHE A 51 17.45 6.49 -2.27
C PHE A 51 16.73 7.77 -1.83
N PRO A 52 17.46 8.81 -1.37
CA PRO A 52 16.86 10.10 -1.09
C PRO A 52 16.49 10.84 -2.38
N PRO A 53 15.65 11.89 -2.30
CA PRO A 53 15.22 12.61 -3.50
C PRO A 53 16.31 13.34 -4.29
N SER A 54 17.47 13.58 -3.69
CA SER A 54 18.62 14.23 -4.34
C SER A 54 19.43 13.30 -5.26
N VAL A 55 19.11 12.01 -5.31
CA VAL A 55 19.83 11.03 -6.13
C VAL A 55 19.16 10.87 -7.50
N ASP A 56 19.97 10.95 -8.55
CA ASP A 56 19.58 10.77 -9.95
C ASP A 56 20.47 9.71 -10.65
N TRP A 57 20.31 9.55 -11.96
CA TRP A 57 21.08 8.57 -12.73
C TRP A 57 22.55 8.93 -12.89
N ASP A 58 22.92 10.19 -12.76
CA ASP A 58 24.29 10.67 -12.93
C ASP A 58 25.11 10.52 -11.64
N ASN A 59 24.45 10.54 -10.48
CA ASN A 59 25.12 10.52 -9.17
C ASN A 59 24.84 9.27 -8.30
N ILE A 60 24.05 8.30 -8.79
CA ILE A 60 23.67 7.12 -8.02
C ILE A 60 24.89 6.26 -7.65
N ASP A 61 25.04 6.00 -6.34
CA ASP A 61 25.91 4.96 -5.81
C ASP A 61 25.10 3.91 -5.03
N TRP A 62 24.98 2.74 -5.65
CA TRP A 62 24.24 1.59 -5.12
C TRP A 62 24.77 1.04 -3.79
N SER A 63 26.05 1.26 -3.48
CA SER A 63 26.66 0.75 -2.24
C SER A 63 26.23 1.55 -1.00
N THR A 64 25.75 2.79 -1.19
CA THR A 64 25.33 3.68 -0.11
C THR A 64 24.03 3.26 0.56
N ARG A 65 23.28 2.32 -0.03
CA ARG A 65 21.99 1.84 0.48
C ARG A 65 22.00 0.34 0.64
N LYS A 66 21.25 -0.13 1.63
CA LYS A 66 21.01 -1.56 1.84
C LYS A 66 19.86 -2.04 0.96
N PRO A 67 19.84 -3.32 0.54
CA PRO A 67 18.70 -3.92 -0.13
C PRO A 67 17.43 -3.73 0.72
N GLN A 68 16.34 -3.29 0.10
CA GLN A 68 15.06 -3.19 0.79
C GLN A 68 14.55 -4.59 1.13
N MET A 69 14.20 -4.79 2.40
CA MET A 69 13.66 -6.03 2.94
C MET A 69 12.24 -5.78 3.45
N ASP A 70 12.09 -5.29 4.69
CA ASP A 70 10.81 -4.80 5.24
C ASP A 70 10.24 -3.63 4.38
N PHE A 71 8.98 -3.26 4.55
CA PHE A 71 8.35 -2.10 3.90
C PHE A 71 7.49 -1.29 4.88
N PRO A 72 7.40 0.04 4.69
CA PRO A 72 6.65 0.91 5.58
C PRO A 72 5.13 0.68 5.48
N VAL A 73 4.39 1.26 6.42
CA VAL A 73 2.92 1.28 6.37
C VAL A 73 2.43 1.88 5.05
N GLN A 74 1.41 1.24 4.47
CA GLN A 74 0.79 1.61 3.20
C GLN A 74 -0.72 1.46 3.30
N SER A 75 -1.46 2.31 2.58
CA SER A 75 -2.88 2.12 2.31
C SER A 75 -3.28 2.72 0.97
N ALA A 76 -4.34 2.18 0.38
CA ALA A 76 -4.94 2.72 -0.84
C ALA A 76 -6.45 2.46 -0.87
N ILE A 77 -7.21 3.47 -1.30
CA ILE A 77 -8.60 3.35 -1.74
C ILE A 77 -8.65 2.49 -3.02
N CYS A 78 -9.64 1.60 -3.12
CA CYS A 78 -9.87 0.72 -4.27
C CYS A 78 -11.34 0.67 -4.73
N SER A 79 -12.25 1.27 -3.98
CA SER A 79 -13.69 1.30 -4.31
C SER A 79 -14.07 2.42 -5.28
N LEU A 80 -13.13 3.29 -5.62
CA LEU A 80 -13.28 4.46 -6.49
C LEU A 80 -12.05 4.53 -7.40
N GLU A 81 -12.25 5.04 -8.61
CA GLU A 81 -11.15 5.39 -9.52
C GLU A 81 -10.53 6.75 -9.10
N ASP A 82 -9.32 7.06 -9.56
CA ASP A 82 -8.62 8.32 -9.26
C ASP A 82 -9.47 9.57 -9.53
N VAL A 83 -10.34 9.49 -10.54
CA VAL A 83 -11.39 10.45 -10.82
C VAL A 83 -12.70 9.69 -11.00
N ASP A 84 -13.62 9.85 -10.04
CA ASP A 84 -14.95 9.23 -10.10
C ASP A 84 -16.06 10.27 -10.20
N VAL A 85 -17.18 9.88 -10.80
CA VAL A 85 -18.37 10.70 -10.96
C VAL A 85 -19.49 10.08 -10.14
N VAL A 86 -19.74 10.64 -8.96
CA VAL A 86 -20.76 10.14 -8.05
C VAL A 86 -21.97 11.06 -7.97
N ARG A 87 -23.12 10.48 -7.64
CA ARG A 87 -24.27 11.26 -7.19
C ARG A 87 -24.04 11.68 -5.74
N GLN A 88 -24.45 12.90 -5.40
CA GLN A 88 -24.36 13.42 -4.05
C GLN A 88 -25.03 12.48 -3.05
N GLY A 89 -24.41 12.29 -1.88
CA GLY A 89 -24.93 11.47 -0.79
C GLY A 89 -23.86 10.61 -0.14
N LYS A 90 -24.33 9.53 0.50
CA LYS A 90 -23.47 8.56 1.20
C LYS A 90 -22.83 7.61 0.21
N ILE A 91 -21.51 7.55 0.19
CA ILE A 91 -20.76 6.55 -0.57
C ILE A 91 -19.96 5.67 0.39
N LYS A 92 -19.71 4.43 -0.06
CA LYS A 92 -18.78 3.53 0.61
C LYS A 92 -17.37 3.74 0.04
N VAL A 93 -16.44 4.16 0.88
CA VAL A 93 -15.01 4.22 0.57
C VAL A 93 -14.37 2.98 1.18
N ALA A 94 -13.71 2.15 0.36
CA ALA A 94 -13.08 0.92 0.81
C ALA A 94 -11.73 0.69 0.10
N GLY A 95 -10.86 -0.08 0.75
CA GLY A 95 -9.52 -0.33 0.27
C GLY A 95 -8.75 -1.30 1.14
N TYR A 96 -7.42 -1.25 1.04
CA TYR A 96 -6.52 -2.05 1.86
C TYR A 96 -5.51 -1.18 2.60
N ALA A 97 -5.01 -1.69 3.72
CA ALA A 97 -3.85 -1.19 4.43
C ALA A 97 -2.95 -2.36 4.86
N LEU A 98 -1.64 -2.15 4.92
CA LEU A 98 -0.67 -3.16 5.36
C LEU A 98 0.63 -2.49 5.80
N SER A 99 1.42 -3.17 6.63
CA SER A 99 2.79 -2.80 6.98
C SER A 99 3.66 -4.06 6.92
N GLY A 100 4.94 -3.89 6.63
CA GLY A 100 5.88 -5.01 6.63
C GLY A 100 6.23 -5.46 8.05
N GLY A 101 7.18 -6.38 8.17
CA GLY A 101 7.71 -6.85 9.45
C GLY A 101 6.70 -7.50 10.38
N GLY A 102 5.47 -7.75 9.93
CA GLY A 102 4.40 -8.36 10.71
C GLY A 102 3.65 -7.37 11.60
N ARG A 103 3.82 -6.07 11.35
CA ARG A 103 3.11 -5.01 12.07
C ARG A 103 1.67 -4.94 11.56
N GLY A 104 0.71 -5.12 12.47
CA GLY A 104 -0.70 -4.92 12.16
C GLY A 104 -1.02 -3.45 11.86
N ILE A 105 -2.20 -3.20 11.28
CA ILE A 105 -2.73 -1.85 11.11
C ILE A 105 -3.56 -1.48 12.31
N GLU A 106 -3.16 -0.44 13.05
CA GLU A 106 -3.85 0.04 14.24
C GLU A 106 -4.94 1.06 13.93
N ARG A 107 -4.84 1.81 12.83
CA ARG A 107 -5.90 2.72 12.40
C ARG A 107 -5.85 3.00 10.91
N VAL A 108 -7.01 3.26 10.32
CA VAL A 108 -7.13 3.85 8.98
C VAL A 108 -8.03 5.07 9.08
N ASP A 109 -7.51 6.21 8.65
CA ASP A 109 -8.20 7.49 8.67
C ASP A 109 -8.64 7.86 7.25
N ILE A 110 -9.90 8.23 7.09
CA ILE A 110 -10.48 8.71 5.82
C ILE A 110 -10.88 10.18 5.97
N SER A 111 -10.51 11.00 5.00
CA SER A 111 -10.93 12.40 4.88
C SER A 111 -11.73 12.60 3.59
N VAL A 112 -12.69 13.52 3.61
CA VAL A 112 -13.48 13.96 2.43
C VAL A 112 -13.31 15.45 2.13
N ASP A 113 -12.39 16.13 2.82
CA ASP A 113 -12.18 17.58 2.77
C ASP A 113 -10.71 17.95 2.50
N GLY A 114 -9.97 17.05 1.85
CA GLY A 114 -8.56 17.25 1.52
C GLY A 114 -7.61 17.08 2.71
N GLY A 115 -7.99 16.30 3.71
CA GLY A 115 -7.15 15.94 4.86
C GLY A 115 -7.25 16.91 6.05
N LYS A 116 -8.29 17.75 6.10
CA LYS A 116 -8.50 18.69 7.22
C LYS A 116 -9.17 18.00 8.38
N THR A 117 -10.18 17.17 8.11
CA THR A 117 -10.87 16.34 9.09
C THR A 117 -10.84 14.87 8.70
N TRP A 118 -10.96 14.00 9.71
CA TRP A 118 -10.76 12.57 9.56
C TRP A 118 -11.86 11.79 10.29
N VAL A 119 -12.30 10.71 9.66
CA VAL A 119 -13.16 9.69 10.23
C VAL A 119 -12.40 8.37 10.24
N GLU A 120 -12.44 7.64 11.34
CA GLU A 120 -11.84 6.31 11.40
C GLU A 120 -12.67 5.30 10.60
N ALA A 121 -11.99 4.54 9.74
CA ALA A 121 -12.60 3.47 8.97
C ALA A 121 -12.71 2.17 9.80
N GLN A 122 -13.75 1.39 9.54
CA GLN A 122 -13.83 0.03 10.04
C GLN A 122 -12.74 -0.82 9.37
N ARG A 123 -12.04 -1.65 10.16
CA ARG A 123 -10.96 -2.54 9.71
C ARG A 123 -11.34 -4.00 9.88
N TYR A 124 -10.98 -4.86 8.94
CA TYR A 124 -11.27 -6.29 9.01
C TYR A 124 -10.29 -7.15 8.18
N GLN A 125 -10.21 -8.44 8.51
CA GLN A 125 -9.44 -9.45 7.76
C GLN A 125 -10.32 -10.65 7.39
N LYS A 126 -10.94 -11.27 8.40
CA LYS A 126 -11.80 -12.45 8.27
C LYS A 126 -13.24 -12.08 8.53
N THR A 127 -14.16 -12.67 7.78
CA THR A 127 -15.60 -12.49 8.01
C THR A 127 -15.98 -12.99 9.41
N ASN A 128 -16.78 -12.22 10.14
CA ASN A 128 -17.27 -12.53 11.49
C ASN A 128 -16.19 -12.70 12.58
N VAL A 129 -14.97 -12.19 12.35
CA VAL A 129 -13.92 -12.11 13.36
C VAL A 129 -13.55 -10.66 13.54
N LEU A 130 -13.67 -10.14 14.77
CA LEU A 130 -13.22 -8.79 15.08
C LEU A 130 -11.71 -8.72 14.86
N TYR A 131 -11.28 -7.76 14.05
CA TYR A 131 -9.87 -7.48 13.88
C TYR A 131 -9.38 -6.56 15.00
N ALA A 132 -8.29 -6.96 15.65
CA ALA A 132 -7.52 -6.13 16.57
C ALA A 132 -6.04 -6.29 16.20
N SER A 133 -5.28 -5.19 16.20
CA SER A 133 -3.88 -5.23 15.82
C SER A 133 -3.06 -6.03 16.82
N ASP A 134 -2.11 -6.83 16.33
CA ASP A 134 -1.24 -7.72 17.11
C ASP A 134 -1.94 -8.78 17.97
N ASP A 135 -3.27 -8.95 17.82
CA ASP A 135 -4.05 -10.00 18.48
C ASP A 135 -3.68 -11.40 17.94
N MET A 136 -3.85 -12.43 18.77
CA MET A 136 -3.57 -13.82 18.38
C MET A 136 -4.42 -14.32 17.21
N ASN A 137 -5.61 -13.74 17.00
CA ASN A 137 -6.51 -14.12 15.89
C ASN A 137 -6.24 -13.33 14.60
N SER A 138 -5.37 -12.30 14.66
CA SER A 138 -4.97 -11.49 13.52
C SER A 138 -3.98 -12.23 12.62
N ASP A 139 -4.14 -12.06 11.31
CA ASP A 139 -3.18 -12.57 10.34
C ASP A 139 -2.09 -11.51 10.11
N LYS A 140 -1.03 -11.55 10.94
CA LYS A 140 0.03 -10.52 11.01
C LYS A 140 0.74 -10.20 9.69
N TRP A 141 0.73 -11.15 8.76
CA TRP A 141 1.40 -11.02 7.45
C TRP A 141 0.44 -10.67 6.30
N ALA A 142 -0.86 -10.59 6.60
CA ALA A 142 -1.88 -10.24 5.63
C ALA A 142 -2.18 -8.75 5.70
N TRP A 143 -2.72 -8.21 4.61
CA TRP A 143 -3.34 -6.89 4.65
C TRP A 143 -4.52 -6.84 5.62
N VAL A 144 -4.98 -5.62 5.88
CA VAL A 144 -6.21 -5.30 6.59
C VAL A 144 -7.08 -4.55 5.60
N LEU A 145 -8.28 -5.05 5.36
CA LEU A 145 -9.26 -4.34 4.54
C LEU A 145 -9.91 -3.25 5.38
N PHE A 146 -10.24 -2.13 4.77
CA PHE A 146 -10.95 -1.05 5.45
C PHE A 146 -12.17 -0.59 4.66
N GLU A 147 -13.16 -0.08 5.39
CA GLU A 147 -14.31 0.60 4.79
C GLU A 147 -14.88 1.69 5.71
N ALA A 148 -15.41 2.75 5.11
CA ALA A 148 -16.26 3.74 5.77
C ALA A 148 -17.38 4.19 4.84
N VAL A 149 -18.53 4.52 5.42
CA VAL A 149 -19.61 5.21 4.71
C VAL A 149 -19.51 6.69 5.05
N VAL A 150 -19.27 7.52 4.05
CA VAL A 150 -19.05 8.97 4.21
C VAL A 150 -20.03 9.76 3.35
N ASP A 151 -20.46 10.91 3.87
CA ASP A 151 -21.24 11.89 3.12
C ASP A 151 -20.29 12.75 2.27
N ILE A 152 -20.46 12.72 0.95
CA ILE A 152 -19.57 13.42 0.03
C ILE A 152 -20.12 14.81 -0.29
N PRO A 153 -19.33 15.89 -0.08
CA PRO A 153 -19.68 17.23 -0.56
C PRO A 153 -19.64 17.28 -2.11
N GLU A 154 -20.13 18.36 -2.73
CA GLU A 154 -20.29 18.41 -4.20
C GLU A 154 -19.01 18.08 -4.98
N ASP A 155 -17.87 18.68 -4.61
CA ASP A 155 -16.55 18.34 -5.12
C ASP A 155 -15.67 17.98 -3.92
N ALA A 156 -15.08 16.79 -3.94
CA ALA A 156 -14.36 16.24 -2.79
C ALA A 156 -13.04 15.61 -3.20
N GLU A 157 -11.99 15.90 -2.43
CA GLU A 157 -10.77 15.10 -2.41
C GLU A 157 -10.88 14.12 -1.25
N ILE A 158 -11.00 12.83 -1.59
CA ILE A 158 -11.05 11.75 -0.61
C ILE A 158 -9.63 11.27 -0.39
N ILE A 159 -9.22 11.19 0.88
CA ILE A 159 -7.88 10.76 1.27
C ILE A 159 -7.98 9.56 2.21
N ALA A 160 -7.12 8.56 2.02
CA ALA A 160 -6.88 7.51 3.00
C ALA A 160 -5.42 7.52 3.49
N LYS A 161 -5.24 7.31 4.79
CA LYS A 161 -3.94 7.04 5.41
C LYS A 161 -4.06 6.02 6.53
N ALA A 162 -3.03 5.21 6.73
CA ALA A 162 -2.97 4.20 7.78
C ALA A 162 -1.89 4.50 8.83
N VAL A 163 -2.08 3.91 10.01
CA VAL A 163 -1.15 3.88 11.12
C VAL A 163 -0.94 2.41 11.51
N ASP A 164 0.31 1.96 11.59
CA ASP A 164 0.60 0.58 12.02
C ASP A 164 0.72 0.45 13.54
N SER A 165 0.88 -0.78 14.05
CA SER A 165 0.93 -1.06 15.49
C SER A 165 2.15 -0.47 16.20
N ALA A 166 3.17 -0.04 15.46
CA ALA A 166 4.32 0.68 15.99
C ALA A 166 4.16 2.21 15.84
N ALA A 167 2.95 2.68 15.52
CA ALA A 167 2.61 4.07 15.28
C ALA A 167 3.38 4.73 14.12
N ASN A 168 3.91 3.94 13.18
CA ASN A 168 4.43 4.50 11.92
C ASN A 168 3.27 5.08 11.12
N VAL A 169 3.54 6.18 10.42
CA VAL A 169 2.56 6.91 9.61
C VAL A 169 3.01 7.03 8.16
N GLN A 170 2.04 7.23 7.27
CA GLN A 170 2.30 7.54 5.87
C GLN A 170 2.69 9.02 5.68
N PRO A 171 3.66 9.34 4.80
CA PRO A 171 3.98 10.71 4.41
C PRO A 171 2.80 11.36 3.69
N GLN A 172 2.66 12.68 3.83
CA GLN A 172 1.55 13.41 3.23
C GLN A 172 1.74 13.58 1.71
N ASN A 173 2.99 13.84 1.29
CA ASN A 173 3.34 14.21 -0.07
C ASN A 173 4.33 13.22 -0.67
N VAL A 174 4.17 12.91 -1.96
CA VAL A 174 5.09 12.03 -2.69
C VAL A 174 6.50 12.63 -2.77
N ASP A 175 6.62 13.95 -2.82
CA ASP A 175 7.91 14.66 -2.92
C ASP A 175 8.83 14.39 -1.73
N GLU A 176 8.25 14.12 -0.55
CA GLU A 176 9.01 13.78 0.67
C GLU A 176 9.70 12.41 0.58
N VAL A 177 9.17 11.52 -0.27
CA VAL A 177 9.65 10.14 -0.45
C VAL A 177 10.01 9.82 -1.90
N TRP A 178 10.08 10.83 -2.75
CA TRP A 178 10.47 10.66 -4.15
C TRP A 178 11.85 10.01 -4.21
N ASN A 179 12.00 9.06 -5.11
CA ASN A 179 13.27 8.39 -5.35
C ASN A 179 13.35 7.93 -6.79
N LEU A 180 14.58 7.85 -7.29
CA LEU A 180 14.91 7.51 -8.68
C LEU A 180 14.23 6.23 -9.21
N ARG A 181 14.00 5.24 -8.34
CA ARG A 181 13.40 3.95 -8.74
C ARG A 181 11.87 3.96 -8.71
N GLY A 182 11.25 5.00 -8.17
CA GLY A 182 9.80 5.08 -8.02
C GLY A 182 9.22 3.99 -7.12
N ILE A 183 10.00 3.47 -6.17
CA ILE A 183 9.56 2.42 -5.23
C ILE A 183 9.07 3.04 -3.93
N LEU A 184 8.33 2.25 -3.13
CA LEU A 184 7.89 2.64 -1.79
C LEU A 184 7.09 3.94 -1.75
N ASN A 185 6.29 4.21 -2.79
CA ASN A 185 5.32 5.30 -2.73
C ASN A 185 4.22 4.95 -1.72
N THR A 186 4.36 5.45 -0.50
CA THR A 186 3.38 5.32 0.58
C THR A 186 2.76 6.65 0.95
N SER A 187 2.78 7.64 0.04
CA SER A 187 2.05 8.89 0.27
C SER A 187 0.56 8.60 0.49
N TRP A 188 -0.14 9.51 1.19
CA TRP A 188 -1.60 9.39 1.32
C TRP A 188 -2.24 9.22 -0.06
N HIS A 189 -3.08 8.19 -0.23
CA HIS A 189 -3.78 7.99 -1.50
C HIS A 189 -4.94 8.98 -1.57
N ARG A 190 -5.00 9.75 -2.66
CA ARG A 190 -5.99 10.80 -2.91
C ARG A 190 -6.82 10.43 -4.14
N VAL A 191 -8.13 10.50 -4.00
CA VAL A 191 -9.10 10.28 -5.08
C VAL A 191 -9.94 11.53 -5.24
N GLN A 192 -10.11 11.99 -6.47
CA GLN A 192 -10.97 13.12 -6.80
C GLN A 192 -12.37 12.62 -7.14
N VAL A 193 -13.38 13.23 -6.53
CA VAL A 193 -14.78 12.91 -6.80
C VAL A 193 -15.48 14.15 -7.31
N ARG A 194 -16.12 14.03 -8.48
CA ARG A 194 -16.87 15.10 -9.14
C ARG A 194 -18.38 14.81 -9.10
N ASN A 195 -19.18 15.85 -8.95
CA ASN A 195 -20.63 15.71 -9.01
C ASN A 195 -21.13 15.40 -10.43
N ALA A 196 -21.86 14.29 -10.59
CA ALA A 196 -22.50 13.90 -11.86
C ALA A 196 -23.39 15.00 -12.47
N SER A 197 -24.08 15.80 -11.63
CA SER A 197 -24.99 16.85 -12.10
C SER A 197 -24.26 18.00 -12.83
N ARG A 198 -22.96 18.22 -12.56
CA ARG A 198 -22.14 19.23 -13.24
C ARG A 198 -21.53 18.75 -14.55
N VAL A 199 -21.23 17.45 -14.66
CA VAL A 199 -20.64 16.89 -15.89
C VAL A 199 -21.63 16.96 -17.06
N VAL A 200 -22.93 16.76 -16.80
CA VAL A 200 -23.99 16.84 -17.82
C VAL A 200 -24.26 18.29 -18.27
N ALA A 201 -24.09 19.27 -17.39
CA ALA A 201 -24.26 20.68 -17.73
C ALA A 201 -23.18 21.19 -18.70
N ASN A 202 -21.95 20.67 -18.61
CA ASN A 202 -20.83 21.10 -19.48
C ASN A 202 -20.72 20.33 -20.80
N SER A 203 -21.44 19.22 -20.98
CA SER A 203 -21.51 18.50 -22.26
C SER A 203 -22.68 18.94 -23.15
N SER A 204 -23.42 19.97 -22.71
CA SER A 204 -24.58 20.53 -23.42
C SER A 204 -24.27 21.86 -24.13
N LEU A 205 -22.99 22.13 -24.41
CA LEU A 205 -22.49 23.30 -25.16
C LEU A 205 -21.71 22.87 -26.41
#